data_AF-A0A0V0ZRA4-F1
#
_entry.id   AF-A0A0V0ZRA4-F1
#
_cell.length_a   1.000
_cell.length_b   1.000
_cell.length_c   1.000
_cell.angle_alpha   90.00
_cell.angle_beta   90.00
_cell.angle_gamma   90.00
#
_symmetry.space_group_name_H-M   'P 1'
#
loop_
_entity.id
_entity.type
_entity.pdbx_description
1 polymer ?
#
loop_
_entity_poly.entity_id
_entity_poly.type
_entity_poly.pdbx_seq_one_letter_code
_entity_poly.pdbx_strand_id
1 'polypeptide(L)'
;MPKVKRFVKTTANKPKLLKTTDNRINPSIRELKKKKAASKNDNPEVRELPRKSAALFLQYNEHLGPPYHVILDTNFINFSIKNKLDIVKSMTDCLYAKCVPYITDCVLGELEKMGTKFKLALRVIKDPRFERLVCLHKGTYADDCIVQRVTEAKCYIVATCDKDLKRRIRKIPGVPIIPLAVLPIYEMAKRTKKVGITGKYGTRYGASLRKTIKKMEITQHSKYTCLFCGKENMKRRAVGIWKCKSCKKTVAGGAYVFSTTTASTVRSTIRRLREGVKE
;
A
#
# COMPACT_ATOMS: atom_id res chain seq x y z
N MET A 1 51.42 18.77 79.29
CA MET A 1 51.49 18.01 78.02
C MET A 1 50.58 18.66 76.99
N PRO A 2 51.10 19.18 75.86
CA PRO A 2 50.24 19.72 74.81
C PRO A 2 49.57 18.56 74.07
N LYS A 3 48.24 18.57 73.95
CA LYS A 3 47.48 17.56 73.21
C LYS A 3 47.86 17.65 71.73
N VAL A 4 48.55 16.63 71.21
CA VAL A 4 48.89 16.50 69.79
C VAL A 4 47.58 16.45 69.00
N LYS A 5 47.36 17.42 68.09
CA LYS A 5 46.18 17.42 67.20
C LYS A 5 46.30 16.24 66.22
N ARG A 6 45.23 15.45 66.09
CA ARG A 6 45.14 14.33 65.13
C ARG A 6 45.40 14.87 63.72
N PHE A 7 46.44 14.36 63.05
CA PHE A 7 46.71 14.66 61.64
C PHE A 7 45.54 14.16 60.77
N VAL A 8 44.84 15.09 60.12
CA VAL A 8 43.78 14.77 59.16
C VAL A 8 44.45 14.54 57.80
N LYS A 9 44.19 13.38 57.17
CA LYS A 9 44.76 13.02 55.86
C LYS A 9 44.36 14.07 54.81
N THR A 10 45.35 14.55 54.04
CA THR A 10 45.22 15.63 53.03
C THR A 10 44.46 15.23 51.76
N THR A 11 44.17 13.95 51.57
CA THR A 11 43.31 13.48 50.47
C THR A 11 41.84 13.58 50.87
N ALA A 12 41.12 14.52 50.26
CA ALA A 12 39.69 14.78 50.37
C ALA A 12 38.87 13.68 51.07
N ASN A 13 38.33 13.99 52.26
CA ASN A 13 37.33 13.18 52.95
C ASN A 13 36.05 13.11 52.09
N LYS A 14 36.02 12.20 51.12
CA LYS A 14 34.83 11.92 50.30
C LYS A 14 33.89 10.98 51.07
N PRO A 15 32.56 11.15 50.94
CA PRO A 15 31.60 10.24 51.54
C PRO A 15 31.81 8.81 50.99
N LYS A 16 31.77 7.80 51.87
CA LYS A 16 31.91 6.39 51.49
C LYS A 16 30.69 5.92 50.70
N LEU A 17 30.78 5.95 49.38
CA LEU A 17 29.77 5.39 48.48
C LEU A 17 29.95 3.86 48.35
N LEU A 18 28.84 3.13 48.16
CA LEU A 18 28.90 1.69 47.88
C LEU A 18 29.68 1.45 46.58
N LYS A 19 30.62 0.51 46.61
CA LYS A 19 31.35 0.10 45.41
C LYS A 19 30.42 -0.72 44.51
N THR A 20 30.57 -0.61 43.21
CA THR A 20 29.81 -1.38 42.21
C THR A 20 30.09 -2.90 42.24
N THR A 21 31.12 -3.31 43.00
CA THR A 21 31.52 -4.71 43.23
C THR A 21 30.98 -5.30 44.54
N ASP A 22 30.24 -4.51 45.32
CA ASP A 22 29.74 -4.88 46.64
C ASP A 22 28.67 -5.99 46.54
N ASN A 23 28.68 -6.92 47.50
CA ASN A 23 27.82 -8.10 47.50
C ASN A 23 26.34 -7.75 47.77
N ARG A 24 26.04 -6.53 48.20
CA ARG A 24 24.69 -6.04 48.51
C ARG A 24 23.90 -5.57 47.28
N ILE A 25 24.54 -5.46 46.12
CA ILE A 25 23.90 -5.07 44.85
C ILE A 25 23.26 -6.30 44.20
N ASN A 26 22.10 -6.13 43.55
CA ASN A 26 21.33 -7.21 42.93
C ASN A 26 22.23 -8.11 42.03
N PRO A 27 22.27 -9.44 42.29
CA PRO A 27 23.15 -10.38 41.60
C PRO A 27 23.00 -10.38 40.08
N SER A 28 21.80 -10.07 39.55
CA SER A 28 21.56 -9.95 38.10
C SER A 28 22.45 -8.89 37.42
N ILE A 29 22.65 -7.73 38.06
CA ILE A 29 23.48 -6.64 37.53
C ILE A 29 24.97 -7.00 37.60
N ARG A 30 25.36 -7.75 38.64
CA ARG A 30 26.72 -8.22 38.86
C ARG A 30 27.13 -9.27 37.82
N GLU A 31 26.24 -10.22 37.55
CA GLU A 31 26.43 -11.27 36.54
C GLU A 31 26.49 -10.72 35.12
N LEU A 32 25.67 -9.71 34.79
CA LEU A 32 25.72 -9.04 33.48
C LEU A 32 27.08 -8.40 33.19
N LYS A 33 27.77 -7.85 34.20
CA LYS A 33 29.14 -7.32 34.04
C LYS A 33 30.21 -8.40 34.12
N LYS A 34 30.02 -9.44 34.94
CA LYS A 34 30.94 -10.59 34.98
C LYS A 34 30.96 -11.34 33.65
N LYS A 35 29.80 -11.50 32.99
CA LYS A 35 29.68 -12.05 31.63
C LYS A 35 30.38 -11.17 30.58
N LYS A 36 30.28 -9.84 30.67
CA LYS A 36 31.01 -8.91 29.79
C LYS A 36 32.53 -8.91 29.99
N ALA A 37 33.00 -9.24 31.19
CA ALA A 37 34.43 -9.34 31.49
C ALA A 37 35.00 -10.74 31.21
N ALA A 38 34.21 -11.80 31.39
CA ALA A 38 34.60 -13.19 31.17
C ALA A 38 34.53 -13.61 29.68
N SER A 39 33.72 -12.95 28.85
CA SER A 39 33.64 -13.23 27.40
C SER A 39 34.90 -12.87 26.61
N LYS A 40 35.97 -12.40 27.27
CA LYS A 40 37.24 -12.07 26.63
C LYS A 40 38.29 -13.20 26.68
N ASN A 41 37.99 -14.32 27.35
CA ASN A 41 38.93 -15.45 27.50
C ASN A 41 38.37 -16.74 26.87
N ASP A 42 39.13 -17.27 25.91
CA ASP A 42 39.40 -18.70 25.63
C ASP A 42 38.27 -19.64 25.16
N ASN A 43 37.32 -19.16 24.37
CA ASN A 43 36.62 -19.99 23.40
C ASN A 43 36.56 -19.23 22.07
N PRO A 44 36.86 -19.86 20.91
CA PRO A 44 36.68 -19.19 19.64
C PRO A 44 35.19 -18.82 19.49
N GLU A 45 34.91 -17.52 19.45
CA GLU A 45 33.57 -17.00 19.24
C GLU A 45 33.14 -17.37 17.82
N VAL A 46 32.39 -18.48 17.67
CA VAL A 46 31.91 -18.93 16.36
C VAL A 46 30.91 -17.90 15.85
N ARG A 47 31.36 -17.06 14.92
CA ARG A 47 30.50 -16.08 14.24
C ARG A 47 29.71 -16.78 13.14
N GLU A 48 28.50 -17.23 13.46
CA GLU A 48 27.59 -17.78 12.46
C GLU A 48 27.16 -16.67 11.49
N LEU A 49 27.73 -16.71 10.28
CA LEU A 49 27.24 -15.89 9.17
C LEU A 49 26.06 -16.62 8.52
N PRO A 50 24.90 -15.96 8.34
CA PRO A 50 23.79 -16.58 7.66
C PRO A 50 24.20 -16.91 6.23
N ARG A 51 24.17 -18.21 5.88
CA ARG A 51 24.41 -18.66 4.51
C ARG A 51 23.32 -18.09 3.61
N LYS A 52 23.71 -17.52 2.45
CA LYS A 52 22.74 -17.13 1.43
C LYS A 52 22.07 -18.40 0.91
N SER A 53 20.74 -18.39 0.82
CA SER A 53 19.96 -19.51 0.30
C SER A 53 20.35 -19.79 -1.16
N ALA A 54 20.51 -21.06 -1.51
CA ALA A 54 20.80 -21.51 -2.87
C ALA A 54 19.68 -21.13 -3.86
N ALA A 55 18.47 -20.88 -3.35
CA ALA A 55 17.31 -20.53 -4.16
C ALA A 55 17.38 -19.15 -4.83
N LEU A 56 18.34 -18.33 -4.42
CA LEU A 56 18.50 -16.96 -4.90
C LEU A 56 19.62 -16.86 -5.93
N PHE A 57 19.26 -16.55 -7.17
CA PHE A 57 20.19 -15.95 -8.11
C PHE A 57 20.22 -14.43 -7.85
N LEU A 58 21.23 -13.98 -7.09
CA LEU A 58 21.33 -12.61 -6.58
C LEU A 58 20.14 -12.21 -5.68
N GLN A 59 19.14 -11.54 -6.26
CA GLN A 59 17.89 -11.12 -5.60
C GLN A 59 16.66 -11.82 -6.19
N TYR A 60 16.81 -12.51 -7.31
CA TYR A 60 15.73 -13.24 -7.97
C TYR A 60 15.62 -14.65 -7.40
N ASN A 61 14.39 -15.11 -7.22
CA ASN A 61 14.09 -16.40 -6.62
C ASN A 61 13.57 -17.34 -7.69
N GLU A 62 14.37 -18.35 -8.03
CA GLU A 62 14.08 -19.29 -9.11
C GLU A 62 13.12 -20.41 -8.67
N HIS A 63 12.95 -20.62 -7.36
CA HIS A 63 12.08 -21.68 -6.83
C HIS A 63 10.60 -21.32 -6.80
N LEU A 64 10.23 -20.09 -7.17
CA LEU A 64 8.82 -19.69 -7.24
C LEU A 64 8.22 -20.14 -8.57
N GLY A 65 7.62 -21.32 -8.56
CA GLY A 65 6.86 -21.87 -9.69
C GLY A 65 5.40 -22.19 -9.31
N PRO A 66 4.51 -22.36 -10.30
CA PRO A 66 3.20 -22.96 -10.06
C PRO A 66 3.34 -24.42 -9.58
N PRO A 67 2.57 -24.86 -8.57
CA PRO A 67 1.56 -24.11 -7.82
C PRO A 67 2.16 -23.11 -6.82
N TYR A 68 1.65 -21.87 -6.82
CA TYR A 68 2.14 -20.84 -5.91
C TYR A 68 1.62 -21.06 -4.49
N HIS A 69 2.52 -21.07 -3.52
CA HIS A 69 2.20 -21.18 -2.10
C HIS A 69 2.06 -19.79 -1.47
N VAL A 70 0.84 -19.42 -1.04
CA VAL A 70 0.55 -18.06 -0.55
C VAL A 70 0.18 -18.09 0.92
N ILE A 71 0.96 -17.45 1.79
CA ILE A 71 0.62 -17.29 3.21
C ILE A 71 -0.34 -16.12 3.38
N LEU A 72 -1.46 -16.37 4.05
CA LEU A 72 -2.48 -15.38 4.34
C LEU A 72 -2.29 -14.76 5.74
N ASP A 73 -2.49 -13.46 5.80
CA ASP A 73 -2.50 -12.66 7.02
C ASP A 73 -3.95 -12.33 7.47
N THR A 74 -4.16 -12.07 8.76
CA THR A 74 -5.50 -11.80 9.35
C THR A 74 -6.16 -10.59 8.69
N ASN A 75 -5.39 -9.52 8.52
CA ASN A 75 -5.89 -8.28 7.92
C ASN A 75 -6.28 -8.47 6.45
N PHE A 76 -5.52 -9.27 5.70
CA PHE A 76 -5.84 -9.58 4.32
C PHE A 76 -7.18 -10.31 4.18
N ILE A 77 -7.44 -11.31 5.04
CA ILE A 77 -8.71 -12.05 5.07
C ILE A 77 -9.87 -11.10 5.39
N ASN A 78 -9.69 -10.24 6.38
CA ASN A 78 -10.69 -9.25 6.80
C ASN A 78 -11.01 -8.25 5.68
N PHE A 79 -10.00 -7.76 4.97
CA PHE A 79 -10.20 -6.85 3.84
C PHE A 79 -10.84 -7.55 2.63
N SER A 80 -10.53 -8.83 2.40
CA SER A 80 -11.15 -9.62 1.33
C SER A 80 -12.64 -9.77 1.55
N ILE A 81 -13.05 -10.09 2.79
CA ILE A 81 -14.47 -10.23 3.16
C ILE A 81 -15.21 -8.90 3.08
N LYS A 82 -14.61 -7.81 3.57
CA LYS A 82 -15.20 -6.46 3.47
C LYS A 82 -15.48 -6.06 2.02
N ASN A 83 -14.59 -6.43 1.11
CA ASN A 83 -14.71 -6.14 -0.32
C ASN A 83 -15.43 -7.24 -1.12
N LYS A 84 -15.97 -8.27 -0.46
CA LYS A 84 -16.70 -9.38 -1.08
C LYS A 84 -15.88 -10.12 -2.15
N LEU A 85 -14.58 -10.27 -1.92
CA LEU A 85 -13.66 -10.98 -2.81
C LEU A 85 -13.58 -12.44 -2.40
N ASP A 86 -13.75 -13.36 -3.36
CA ASP A 86 -13.36 -14.76 -3.18
C ASP A 86 -11.83 -14.85 -3.21
N ILE A 87 -11.24 -15.23 -2.08
CA ILE A 87 -9.79 -15.20 -1.85
C ILE A 87 -9.06 -16.07 -2.88
N VAL A 88 -9.47 -17.33 -3.05
CA VAL A 88 -8.76 -18.31 -3.92
C VAL A 88 -8.84 -17.91 -5.39
N LYS A 89 -10.05 -17.53 -5.83
CA LYS A 89 -10.28 -17.04 -7.20
C LYS A 89 -9.47 -15.78 -7.46
N SER A 90 -9.53 -14.80 -6.54
CA SER A 90 -8.81 -13.53 -6.69
C SER A 90 -7.29 -13.74 -6.78
N MET A 91 -6.72 -14.67 -6.02
CA MET A 91 -5.30 -15.00 -6.10
C MET A 91 -4.95 -15.68 -7.43
N THR A 92 -5.79 -16.60 -7.90
CA THR A 92 -5.61 -17.28 -9.20
C THR A 92 -5.67 -16.27 -10.35
N ASP A 93 -6.63 -15.35 -10.33
CA ASP A 93 -6.77 -14.28 -11.33
C ASP A 93 -5.60 -13.28 -11.27
N CYS A 94 -5.00 -13.07 -10.10
CA CYS A 94 -3.86 -12.17 -9.91
C CYS A 94 -2.53 -12.76 -10.40
N LEU A 95 -2.29 -14.04 -10.14
CA LEU A 95 -1.04 -14.73 -10.48
C LEU A 95 -1.10 -15.50 -11.80
N TYR A 96 -2.29 -15.59 -12.42
CA TYR A 96 -2.55 -16.34 -13.65
C TYR A 96 -2.10 -17.81 -13.58
N ALA A 97 -2.09 -18.38 -12.38
CA ALA A 97 -1.65 -19.75 -12.12
C ALA A 97 -2.35 -20.33 -10.89
N LYS A 98 -2.25 -21.65 -10.70
CA LYS A 98 -2.81 -22.35 -9.54
C LYS A 98 -2.15 -21.84 -8.25
N CYS A 99 -2.96 -21.36 -7.31
CA CYS A 99 -2.50 -20.88 -6.01
C CYS A 99 -3.05 -21.77 -4.89
N VAL A 100 -2.18 -22.15 -3.95
CA VAL A 100 -2.54 -22.86 -2.72
C VAL A 100 -2.41 -21.88 -1.56
N PRO A 101 -3.52 -21.48 -0.94
CA PRO A 101 -3.48 -20.59 0.21
C PRO A 101 -3.18 -21.34 1.50
N TYR A 102 -2.22 -20.82 2.25
CA TYR A 102 -1.81 -21.32 3.55
C TYR A 102 -2.22 -20.38 4.67
N ILE A 103 -2.66 -20.99 5.77
CA ILE A 103 -3.03 -20.28 6.99
C ILE A 103 -2.19 -20.85 8.12
N THR A 104 -1.47 -19.99 8.83
CA THR A 104 -0.68 -20.39 9.99
C THR A 104 -1.56 -20.50 11.24
N ASP A 105 -1.19 -21.37 12.17
CA ASP A 105 -1.90 -21.53 13.45
C ASP A 105 -2.03 -20.21 14.21
N CYS A 106 -1.04 -19.33 14.12
CA CYS A 106 -1.06 -18.05 14.82
C CYS A 106 -2.05 -17.06 14.21
N VAL A 107 -2.18 -17.03 12.88
CA VAL A 107 -3.21 -16.24 12.19
C VAL A 107 -4.60 -16.77 12.55
N LEU A 108 -4.77 -18.10 12.61
CA LEU A 108 -6.02 -18.70 13.06
C LEU A 108 -6.35 -18.33 14.52
N GLY A 109 -5.37 -18.44 15.41
CA GLY A 109 -5.51 -18.06 16.82
C GLY A 109 -5.80 -16.58 17.03
N GLU A 110 -5.25 -15.68 16.20
CA GLU A 110 -5.61 -14.26 16.22
C GLU A 110 -7.07 -14.03 15.80
N LEU A 111 -7.54 -14.72 14.76
CA LEU A 111 -8.94 -14.61 14.33
C LEU A 111 -9.92 -15.16 15.37
N GLU A 112 -9.57 -16.23 16.07
CA GLU A 112 -10.37 -16.78 17.17
C GLU A 112 -10.43 -15.81 18.36
N LYS A 113 -9.31 -15.16 18.72
CA LYS A 113 -9.27 -14.13 19.78
C LYS A 113 -10.16 -12.93 19.51
N MET A 114 -10.32 -12.54 18.24
CA MET A 114 -11.13 -11.38 17.87
C MET A 114 -12.66 -11.65 17.90
N GLY A 115 -13.08 -12.89 18.17
CA GLY A 115 -14.45 -13.24 18.59
C GLY A 115 -15.53 -13.06 17.52
N THR A 116 -16.69 -12.51 17.93
CA THR A 116 -17.93 -12.50 17.14
C THR A 116 -17.85 -11.74 15.82
N LYS A 117 -16.97 -10.72 15.74
CA LYS A 117 -16.81 -9.88 14.54
C LYS A 117 -16.24 -10.65 13.34
N PHE A 118 -15.51 -11.75 13.58
CA PHE A 118 -14.79 -12.50 12.54
C PHE A 118 -15.31 -13.92 12.33
N LYS A 119 -16.54 -14.22 12.79
CA LYS A 119 -17.20 -15.52 12.54
C LYS A 119 -17.28 -15.88 11.05
N LEU A 120 -17.49 -14.89 10.18
CA LEU A 120 -17.51 -15.10 8.73
C LEU A 120 -16.11 -15.48 8.21
N ALA A 121 -15.06 -14.85 8.72
CA ALA A 121 -13.67 -15.18 8.35
C ALA A 121 -13.32 -16.61 8.77
N LEU A 122 -13.67 -17.00 9.99
CA LEU A 122 -13.46 -18.37 10.48
C LEU A 122 -14.21 -19.41 9.64
N ARG A 123 -15.37 -19.07 9.08
CA ARG A 123 -16.11 -19.97 8.18
C ARG A 123 -15.40 -20.14 6.84
N VAL A 124 -14.95 -19.04 6.22
CA VAL A 124 -14.23 -19.08 4.95
C VAL A 124 -12.93 -19.87 5.07
N ILE A 125 -12.20 -19.69 6.16
CA ILE A 125 -10.92 -20.36 6.41
C ILE A 125 -11.06 -21.88 6.57
N LYS A 126 -12.20 -22.35 7.08
CA LYS A 126 -12.46 -23.78 7.26
C LYS A 126 -12.76 -24.51 5.94
N ASP A 127 -12.84 -23.79 4.81
CA ASP A 127 -13.01 -24.43 3.52
C ASP A 127 -11.78 -25.32 3.20
N PRO A 128 -11.97 -26.50 2.59
CA PRO A 128 -10.89 -27.46 2.32
C PRO A 128 -9.87 -26.97 1.28
N ARG A 129 -10.11 -25.81 0.66
CA ARG A 129 -9.18 -25.16 -0.27
C ARG A 129 -7.99 -24.51 0.44
N PHE A 130 -8.10 -24.28 1.75
CA PHE A 130 -7.04 -23.69 2.56
C PHE A 130 -6.22 -24.79 3.24
N GLU A 131 -4.91 -24.72 3.07
CA GLU A 131 -3.97 -25.62 3.75
C GLU A 131 -3.51 -24.99 5.07
N ARG A 132 -3.51 -25.78 6.14
CA ARG A 132 -3.11 -25.34 7.46
C ARG A 132 -1.61 -25.58 7.67
N LEU A 133 -0.88 -24.53 8.04
CA LEU A 133 0.52 -24.61 8.43
C LEU A 133 0.66 -24.61 9.95
N VAL A 134 1.21 -25.71 10.47
CA VAL A 134 1.47 -25.86 11.91
C VAL A 134 2.63 -24.97 12.35
N CYS A 135 2.46 -24.27 13.47
CA CYS A 135 3.48 -23.41 14.06
C CYS A 135 4.20 -24.07 15.24
N LEU A 136 5.53 -23.97 15.30
CA LEU A 136 6.36 -24.58 16.35
C LEU A 136 6.76 -23.60 17.47
N HIS A 137 5.94 -22.58 17.73
CA HIS A 137 6.28 -21.52 18.69
C HIS A 137 5.12 -21.24 19.64
N LYS A 138 5.45 -20.93 20.89
CA LYS A 138 4.45 -20.63 21.93
C LYS A 138 4.08 -19.16 21.88
N GLY A 139 2.84 -18.86 21.46
CA GLY A 139 2.19 -17.57 21.71
C GLY A 139 2.85 -16.33 21.09
N THR A 140 3.58 -16.47 19.98
CA THR A 140 4.18 -15.32 19.30
C THR A 140 3.13 -14.56 18.47
N TYR A 141 3.46 -13.32 18.14
CA TYR A 141 2.69 -12.49 17.21
C TYR A 141 2.70 -13.11 15.80
N ALA A 142 1.56 -13.05 15.07
CA ALA A 142 1.47 -13.70 13.76
C ALA A 142 2.47 -13.12 12.75
N ASP A 143 2.73 -11.82 12.78
CA ASP A 143 3.68 -11.21 11.85
C ASP A 143 5.09 -11.77 12.01
N ASP A 144 5.55 -12.00 13.25
CA ASP A 144 6.90 -12.50 13.52
C ASP A 144 7.04 -13.94 13.05
N CYS A 145 5.98 -14.74 13.22
CA CYS A 145 5.88 -16.08 12.64
C CYS A 145 6.01 -16.06 11.11
N ILE A 146 5.27 -15.17 10.44
CA ILE A 146 5.31 -15.06 8.97
C ILE A 146 6.70 -14.65 8.52
N VAL A 147 7.30 -13.63 9.16
CA VAL A 147 8.65 -13.15 8.82
C VAL A 147 9.69 -14.25 9.02
N GLN A 148 9.65 -14.98 10.13
CA GLN A 148 10.58 -16.07 10.39
C GLN A 148 10.44 -17.19 9.34
N ARG A 149 9.22 -17.65 9.09
CA ARG A 149 8.94 -18.74 8.14
C ARG A 149 9.40 -18.40 6.72
N VAL A 150 9.15 -17.18 6.28
CA VAL A 150 9.54 -16.67 4.96
C VAL A 150 11.06 -16.44 4.86
N THR A 151 11.70 -16.11 5.98
CA THR A 151 13.17 -15.97 6.05
C THR A 151 13.86 -17.32 5.91
N GLU A 152 13.34 -18.34 6.60
CA GLU A 152 13.82 -19.72 6.53
C GLU A 152 13.55 -20.35 5.15
N ALA A 153 12.30 -20.30 4.70
CA ALA A 153 11.85 -20.87 3.44
C ALA A 153 11.33 -19.78 2.50
N LYS A 154 12.10 -19.50 1.45
CA LYS A 154 11.77 -18.47 0.46
C LYS A 154 10.80 -18.96 -0.63
N CYS A 155 10.09 -20.06 -0.41
CA CYS A 155 9.12 -20.60 -1.37
C CYS A 155 7.70 -20.01 -1.24
N TYR A 156 7.50 -19.04 -0.34
CA TYR A 156 6.18 -18.47 -0.06
C TYR A 156 6.01 -17.07 -0.64
N ILE A 157 4.78 -16.80 -1.09
CA ILE A 157 4.27 -15.46 -1.37
C ILE A 157 3.48 -14.99 -0.15
N VAL A 158 3.62 -13.73 0.27
CA VAL A 158 2.87 -13.22 1.43
C VAL A 158 1.72 -12.31 0.99
N ALA A 159 0.50 -12.67 1.35
CA ALA A 159 -0.69 -11.85 1.15
C ALA A 159 -1.00 -11.06 2.43
N THR A 160 -0.58 -9.78 2.45
CA THR A 160 -0.82 -8.89 3.60
C THR A 160 -1.27 -7.50 3.14
N CYS A 161 -2.11 -6.86 3.96
CA CYS A 161 -2.51 -5.47 3.80
C CYS A 161 -1.64 -4.51 4.62
N ASP A 162 -0.88 -5.00 5.59
CA ASP A 162 -0.27 -4.17 6.62
C ASP A 162 1.00 -3.47 6.17
N LYS A 163 1.13 -2.20 6.56
CA LYS A 163 2.26 -1.37 6.13
C LYS A 163 3.56 -1.81 6.79
N ASP A 164 3.51 -2.20 8.07
CA ASP A 164 4.70 -2.54 8.83
C ASP A 164 5.21 -3.94 8.48
N LEU A 165 4.31 -4.92 8.33
CA LEU A 165 4.67 -6.24 7.80
C LEU A 165 5.26 -6.14 6.39
N LYS A 166 4.68 -5.33 5.50
CA LYS A 166 5.25 -5.06 4.16
C LYS A 166 6.66 -4.48 4.22
N ARG A 167 6.90 -3.51 5.12
CA ARG A 167 8.25 -2.92 5.28
C ARG A 167 9.27 -3.95 5.75
N ARG A 168 8.87 -4.89 6.61
CA ARG A 168 9.73 -5.98 7.08
C ARG A 168 10.03 -6.97 5.96
N ILE A 169 9.02 -7.45 5.26
CA ILE A 169 9.18 -8.46 4.19
C ILE A 169 9.99 -7.89 3.01
N ARG A 170 9.83 -6.61 2.66
CA ARG A 170 10.63 -5.97 1.59
C ARG A 170 12.14 -5.96 1.84
N LYS A 171 12.58 -6.11 3.10
CA LYS A 171 14.01 -6.24 3.41
C LYS A 171 14.55 -7.63 3.07
N ILE A 172 13.67 -8.62 2.93
CA ILE A 172 14.02 -9.99 2.58
C ILE A 172 14.01 -10.11 1.04
N PRO A 173 15.15 -10.42 0.41
CA PRO A 173 15.21 -10.57 -1.04
C PRO A 173 14.50 -11.86 -1.49
N GLY A 174 13.84 -11.80 -2.65
CA GLY A 174 13.20 -12.94 -3.31
C GLY A 174 11.81 -13.32 -2.79
N VAL A 175 11.20 -12.52 -1.93
CA VAL A 175 9.86 -12.77 -1.39
C VAL A 175 8.85 -11.78 -2.00
N PRO A 176 7.91 -12.26 -2.83
CA PRO A 176 6.85 -11.43 -3.37
C PRO A 176 5.73 -11.16 -2.34
N ILE A 177 5.05 -10.03 -2.51
CA ILE A 177 3.96 -9.59 -1.63
C ILE A 177 2.72 -9.32 -2.50
N ILE A 178 1.57 -9.85 -2.09
CA ILE A 178 0.27 -9.55 -2.68
C ILE A 178 -0.50 -8.60 -1.76
N PRO A 179 -0.55 -7.30 -2.07
CA PRO A 179 -1.51 -6.40 -1.41
C PRO A 179 -2.88 -6.53 -2.08
N LEU A 180 -3.95 -6.35 -1.29
CA LEU A 180 -5.32 -6.40 -1.81
C LEU A 180 -5.61 -5.39 -2.94
N ALA A 181 -4.83 -4.32 -3.05
CA ALA A 181 -4.92 -3.32 -4.13
C ALA A 181 -4.46 -3.84 -5.51
N VAL A 182 -3.74 -4.96 -5.56
CA VAL A 182 -3.23 -5.58 -6.80
C VAL A 182 -4.13 -6.72 -7.27
N LEU A 183 -4.93 -7.30 -6.38
CA LEU A 183 -6.02 -8.18 -6.80
C LEU A 183 -6.93 -7.39 -7.76
N PRO A 184 -7.52 -8.05 -8.77
CA PRO A 184 -8.52 -7.44 -9.61
C PRO A 184 -9.76 -7.16 -8.76
N ILE A 185 -9.71 -6.10 -7.96
CA ILE A 185 -10.91 -5.42 -7.53
C ILE A 185 -11.51 -4.96 -8.85
N TYR A 186 -12.54 -5.66 -9.33
CA TYR A 186 -13.34 -5.27 -10.48
C TYR A 186 -14.18 -4.01 -10.15
N GLU A 187 -13.55 -3.06 -9.47
CA GLU A 187 -14.08 -1.76 -9.14
C GLU A 187 -13.14 -0.76 -9.80
N MET A 188 -13.39 -0.55 -11.10
CA MET A 188 -12.84 0.56 -11.85
C MET A 188 -12.86 1.81 -10.96
N ALA A 189 -11.68 2.41 -10.74
CA ALA A 189 -11.47 3.51 -9.81
C ALA A 189 -12.61 4.52 -9.86
N LYS A 190 -13.51 4.45 -8.87
CA LYS A 190 -14.65 5.36 -8.74
C LYS A 190 -14.12 6.78 -8.71
N ARG A 191 -14.74 7.64 -9.54
CA ARG A 191 -14.52 9.07 -9.73
C ARG A 191 -14.10 9.79 -8.43
N THR A 192 -12.80 9.87 -8.12
CA THR A 192 -12.37 10.52 -6.86
C THR A 192 -12.58 12.03 -6.93
N LYS A 193 -12.84 12.68 -5.79
CA LYS A 193 -13.03 14.14 -5.73
C LYS A 193 -11.85 14.92 -6.32
N LYS A 194 -10.63 14.38 -6.21
CA LYS A 194 -9.39 15.00 -6.72
C LYS A 194 -9.23 14.85 -8.23
N VAL A 195 -9.36 13.63 -8.77
CA VAL A 195 -9.12 13.39 -10.21
C VAL A 195 -10.37 13.63 -11.07
N GLY A 196 -11.56 13.35 -10.56
CA GLY A 196 -12.84 13.53 -11.26
C GLY A 196 -13.01 12.53 -12.41
N ILE A 197 -13.48 13.02 -13.57
CA ILE A 197 -13.81 12.20 -14.76
C ILE A 197 -12.61 11.36 -15.22
N THR A 198 -11.39 11.88 -15.08
CA THR A 198 -10.17 11.20 -15.54
C THR A 198 -9.68 10.09 -14.60
N GLY A 199 -10.46 9.76 -13.56
CA GLY A 199 -10.26 8.54 -12.76
C GLY A 199 -10.46 7.25 -13.54
N LYS A 200 -11.27 7.27 -14.61
CA LYS A 200 -11.52 6.09 -15.47
C LYS A 200 -10.27 5.56 -16.16
N TYR A 201 -9.25 6.39 -16.36
CA TYR A 201 -8.01 6.02 -17.06
C TYR A 201 -7.00 5.30 -16.14
N GLY A 202 -7.31 5.07 -14.85
CA GLY A 202 -6.43 4.34 -13.93
C GLY A 202 -5.07 5.01 -13.73
N THR A 203 -4.07 4.32 -13.18
CA THR A 203 -2.72 4.87 -12.92
C THR A 203 -1.80 4.93 -14.14
N ARG A 204 -2.13 4.22 -15.23
CA ARG A 204 -1.26 4.01 -16.40
C ARG A 204 -0.86 5.29 -17.13
N TYR A 205 -1.77 6.26 -17.25
CA TYR A 205 -1.52 7.48 -18.03
C TYR A 205 -0.99 8.60 -17.14
N GLY A 206 0.08 9.29 -17.53
CA GLY A 206 0.69 10.35 -16.70
C GLY A 206 -0.23 11.52 -16.33
N ALA A 207 0.15 12.32 -15.32
CA ALA A 207 -0.70 13.39 -14.78
C ALA A 207 -0.99 14.53 -15.79
N SER A 208 -0.04 14.85 -16.67
CA SER A 208 -0.19 15.90 -17.69
C SER A 208 -1.31 15.58 -18.68
N LEU A 209 -1.25 14.39 -19.30
CA LEU A 209 -2.26 13.91 -20.25
C LEU A 209 -3.66 13.90 -19.64
N ARG A 210 -3.79 13.49 -18.37
CA ARG A 210 -5.07 13.52 -17.66
C ARG A 210 -5.60 14.92 -17.44
N LYS A 211 -4.75 15.92 -17.18
CA LYS A 211 -5.20 17.31 -17.04
C LYS A 211 -5.73 17.85 -18.38
N THR A 212 -5.05 17.54 -19.49
CA THR A 212 -5.46 17.98 -20.84
C THR A 212 -6.78 17.33 -21.25
N ILE A 213 -6.91 16.00 -21.12
CA ILE A 213 -8.15 15.27 -21.43
C ILE A 213 -9.30 15.73 -20.54
N LYS A 214 -9.05 15.99 -19.25
CA LYS A 214 -10.07 16.51 -18.34
C LYS A 214 -10.67 17.82 -18.87
N LYS A 215 -9.83 18.76 -19.32
CA LYS A 215 -10.29 20.03 -19.91
C LYS A 215 -11.14 19.77 -21.15
N MET A 216 -10.64 18.93 -22.07
CA MET A 216 -11.33 18.60 -23.32
C MET A 216 -12.69 17.92 -23.12
N GLU A 217 -12.79 16.94 -22.21
CA GLU A 217 -14.04 16.22 -21.91
C GLU A 217 -15.08 17.12 -21.23
N ILE A 218 -14.64 18.05 -20.37
CA ILE A 218 -15.53 19.04 -19.74
C ILE A 218 -16.10 19.98 -20.82
N THR A 219 -15.24 20.55 -21.67
CA THR A 219 -15.68 21.44 -22.76
C THR A 219 -16.55 20.73 -23.80
N GLN A 220 -16.29 19.44 -24.06
CA GLN A 220 -17.07 18.67 -25.01
C GLN A 220 -18.52 18.47 -24.55
N HIS A 221 -18.75 18.29 -23.25
CA HIS A 221 -20.07 18.03 -22.67
C HIS A 221 -20.75 19.29 -22.09
N SER A 222 -20.09 20.44 -22.09
CA SER A 222 -20.70 21.69 -21.65
C SER A 222 -21.85 22.09 -22.58
N LYS A 223 -22.91 22.63 -21.98
CA LYS A 223 -24.02 23.25 -22.70
C LYS A 223 -23.68 24.72 -22.94
N TYR A 224 -24.10 25.25 -24.08
CA TYR A 224 -23.93 26.66 -24.43
C TYR A 224 -25.28 27.35 -24.65
N THR A 225 -25.27 28.66 -24.55
CA THR A 225 -26.39 29.53 -24.94
C THR A 225 -26.58 29.50 -26.45
N CYS A 226 -27.81 29.27 -26.89
CA CYS A 226 -28.16 29.26 -28.30
C CYS A 226 -28.38 30.70 -28.82
N LEU A 227 -27.65 31.14 -29.85
CA LEU A 227 -27.84 32.47 -30.46
C LEU A 227 -29.23 32.68 -31.08
N PHE A 228 -29.98 31.61 -31.36
CA PHE A 228 -31.29 31.73 -32.02
C PHE A 228 -32.46 31.82 -31.03
N CYS A 229 -32.33 31.23 -29.85
CA CYS A 229 -33.45 31.13 -28.91
C CYS A 229 -33.09 31.54 -27.47
N GLY A 230 -31.86 32.00 -27.22
CA GLY A 230 -31.37 32.43 -25.90
C GLY A 230 -31.15 31.32 -24.87
N LYS A 231 -31.81 30.16 -25.00
CA LYS A 231 -31.76 29.06 -24.03
C LYS A 231 -30.41 28.31 -24.01
N GLU A 232 -29.97 27.88 -22.83
CA GLU A 232 -28.76 27.06 -22.58
C GLU A 232 -28.92 25.58 -22.96
N ASN A 233 -29.34 25.33 -24.19
CA ASN A 233 -29.63 23.98 -24.69
C ASN A 233 -28.83 23.61 -25.95
N MET A 234 -27.79 24.38 -26.27
CA MET A 234 -26.86 24.05 -27.35
C MET A 234 -25.88 22.98 -26.89
N LYS A 235 -25.84 21.84 -27.60
CA LYS A 235 -24.95 20.72 -27.29
C LYS A 235 -24.21 20.25 -28.55
N ARG A 236 -22.99 19.74 -28.35
CA ARG A 236 -22.22 19.12 -29.42
C ARG A 236 -22.83 17.78 -29.80
N ARG A 237 -23.04 17.55 -31.10
CA ARG A 237 -23.48 16.25 -31.63
C ARG A 237 -22.30 15.49 -32.26
N ALA A 238 -21.46 16.20 -33.01
CA ALA A 238 -20.23 15.68 -33.62
C ALA A 238 -19.15 16.76 -33.60
N VAL A 239 -17.94 16.44 -34.07
CA VAL A 239 -16.85 17.41 -34.20
C VAL A 239 -17.31 18.59 -35.07
N GLY A 240 -17.28 19.81 -34.51
CA GLY A 240 -17.70 21.02 -35.22
C GLY A 240 -19.21 21.17 -35.45
N ILE A 241 -20.03 20.18 -35.11
CA ILE A 241 -21.50 20.22 -35.31
C ILE A 241 -22.21 20.34 -33.98
N TRP A 242 -22.98 21.43 -33.85
CA TRP A 242 -23.73 21.78 -32.66
C TRP A 242 -25.22 21.76 -32.96
N LYS A 243 -26.02 21.23 -32.03
CA LYS A 243 -27.48 21.14 -32.16
C LYS A 243 -28.14 21.69 -30.91
N CYS A 244 -29.09 22.60 -31.08
CA CYS A 244 -29.92 23.06 -29.99
C CYS A 244 -31.09 22.08 -29.76
N LYS A 245 -31.31 21.67 -28.51
CA LYS A 245 -32.46 20.81 -28.17
C LYS A 245 -33.80 21.55 -28.33
N SER A 246 -33.84 22.85 -28.02
CA SER A 246 -35.09 23.63 -28.01
C SER A 246 -35.52 24.08 -29.41
N CYS A 247 -34.67 24.77 -30.16
CA CYS A 247 -35.03 25.25 -31.50
C CYS A 247 -34.72 24.26 -32.64
N LYS A 248 -34.17 23.08 -32.31
CA LYS A 248 -33.75 22.01 -33.24
C LYS A 248 -32.74 22.43 -34.33
N LYS A 249 -32.30 23.70 -34.37
CA LYS A 249 -31.31 24.22 -35.31
C LYS A 249 -29.94 23.57 -35.10
N THR A 250 -29.30 23.26 -36.22
CA THR A 250 -27.92 22.75 -36.30
C THR A 250 -27.01 23.83 -36.82
N VAL A 251 -25.83 23.98 -36.21
CA VAL A 251 -24.88 25.05 -36.51
C VAL A 251 -23.47 24.47 -36.55
N ALA A 252 -22.65 24.96 -37.48
CA ALA A 252 -21.22 24.71 -37.48
C ALA A 252 -20.54 25.62 -36.44
N GLY A 253 -19.59 25.06 -35.69
CA GLY A 253 -18.83 25.76 -34.66
C GLY A 253 -17.45 25.14 -34.47
N GLY A 254 -16.77 25.48 -33.37
CA GLY A 254 -15.47 24.90 -33.06
C GLY A 254 -15.54 23.41 -32.72
N ALA A 255 -14.39 22.74 -32.76
CA ALA A 255 -14.28 21.31 -32.47
C ALA A 255 -14.69 20.96 -31.02
N TYR A 256 -14.36 21.82 -30.05
CA TYR A 256 -14.65 21.64 -28.62
C TYR A 256 -15.43 22.80 -27.99
N VAL A 257 -15.51 23.96 -28.66
CA VAL A 257 -16.21 25.16 -28.17
C VAL A 257 -17.21 25.61 -29.22
N PHE A 258 -18.41 26.01 -28.79
CA PHE A 258 -19.51 26.38 -29.70
C PHE A 258 -19.19 27.59 -30.60
N SER A 259 -18.57 28.63 -30.04
CA SER A 259 -18.12 29.80 -30.80
C SER A 259 -16.63 30.00 -30.65
N THR A 260 -15.90 30.05 -31.76
CA THR A 260 -14.50 30.47 -31.78
C THR A 260 -14.41 31.99 -31.88
N THR A 261 -13.30 32.57 -31.41
CA THR A 261 -13.00 33.99 -31.54
C THR A 261 -12.97 34.44 -33.00
N THR A 262 -12.39 33.62 -33.87
CA THR A 262 -12.39 33.82 -35.34
C THR A 262 -13.78 33.78 -35.94
N ALA A 263 -14.66 32.87 -35.48
CA ALA A 263 -16.03 32.82 -35.98
C ALA A 263 -16.86 34.03 -35.51
N SER A 264 -16.57 34.60 -34.34
CA SER A 264 -17.24 35.83 -33.88
C SER A 264 -16.80 37.06 -34.69
N THR A 265 -15.51 37.19 -35.03
CA THR A 265 -15.03 38.31 -35.86
C THR A 265 -15.59 38.23 -37.27
N VAL A 266 -15.56 37.05 -37.90
CA VAL A 266 -16.15 36.87 -39.24
C VAL A 266 -17.64 37.21 -39.24
N ARG A 267 -18.40 36.81 -38.20
CA ARG A 267 -19.82 37.16 -38.07
C ARG A 267 -20.06 38.66 -37.96
N SER A 268 -19.20 39.41 -37.24
CA SER A 268 -19.34 40.86 -37.15
C SER A 268 -18.97 41.58 -38.45
N THR A 269 -17.93 41.12 -39.15
CA THR A 269 -17.55 41.67 -40.46
C THR A 269 -18.64 41.44 -41.51
N ILE A 270 -19.20 40.22 -41.60
CA ILE A 270 -20.32 39.91 -42.50
C ILE A 270 -21.54 40.79 -42.20
N ARG A 271 -21.83 41.02 -40.91
CA ARG A 271 -22.94 41.89 -40.52
C ARG A 271 -22.74 43.32 -41.04
N ARG A 272 -21.55 43.91 -40.85
CA ARG A 272 -21.22 45.25 -41.36
C ARG A 272 -21.35 45.35 -42.88
N LEU A 273 -20.83 44.35 -43.60
CA LEU A 273 -20.95 44.30 -45.06
C LEU A 273 -22.41 44.21 -45.53
N ARG A 274 -23.28 43.50 -44.81
CA ARG A 274 -24.72 43.44 -45.13
C ARG A 274 -25.47 44.73 -44.83
N GLU A 275 -25.02 45.50 -43.84
CA GLU A 275 -25.60 46.80 -43.51
C GLU A 275 -25.23 47.84 -44.59
N GLY A 276 -24.01 47.81 -45.13
CA GLY A 276 -23.55 48.74 -46.17
C GLY A 276 -24.05 48.47 -47.60
N VAL A 277 -24.72 47.34 -47.86
CA VAL A 277 -25.32 47.01 -49.18
C VAL A 277 -26.81 47.39 -49.23
N LYS A 278 -27.37 47.87 -48.12
CA LYS A 278 -28.79 48.24 -47.99
C LYS A 278 -29.07 49.73 -48.24
N GLU A 279 -28.04 50.49 -48.62
CA GLU A 279 -28.16 51.82 -49.25
C GLU A 279 -28.06 51.67 -50.77
#